data_AF-A0A8J7E4P7-F1
#
_entry.id   AF-A0A8J7E4P7-F1
#
_cell.length_a   1.000
_cell.length_b   1.000
_cell.length_c   1.000
_cell.angle_alpha   90.00
_cell.angle_beta   90.00
_cell.angle_gamma   90.00
#
_symmetry.space_group_name_H-M   'P 1'
#
loop_
_entity.id
_entity.type
_entity.pdbx_description
1 polymer ?
#
loop_
_entity_poly.entity_id
_entity_poly.type
_entity_poly.pdbx_seq_one_letter_code
_entity_poly.pdbx_strand_id
1 'polypeptide(L)'
;MSHFSQIKTKIRNLDSLKVALSDLGADWKAGPCEVRGYQGQTQSADVVIAQDNGYDIGFRRNPETSDYELVADLQYWKQPLTVEGFLSQVTQRYAYNTVLSETSNQGFQLAEEQVREDGSVRLVVQRWNG
;
A
#
# COMPACT_ATOMS: atom_id res chain seq x y z
N MET A 1 -7.13 -21.11 -16.98
CA MET A 1 -5.92 -20.32 -16.68
C MET A 1 -6.33 -19.18 -15.75
N SER A 2 -5.52 -18.85 -14.76
CA SER A 2 -5.81 -17.72 -13.85
C SER A 2 -5.40 -16.42 -14.54
N HIS A 3 -6.25 -15.40 -14.50
CA HIS A 3 -5.92 -14.05 -15.01
C HIS A 3 -5.23 -13.18 -13.95
N PHE A 4 -5.21 -13.64 -12.70
CA PHE A 4 -4.53 -12.91 -11.63
C PHE A 4 -3.04 -12.74 -11.93
N SER A 5 -2.60 -11.50 -11.83
CA SER A 5 -1.20 -11.15 -11.78
C SER A 5 -0.79 -10.88 -10.34
N GLN A 6 0.48 -11.15 -10.05
CA GLN A 6 1.12 -10.90 -8.76
C GLN A 6 2.29 -9.96 -8.99
N ILE A 7 2.28 -8.80 -8.36
CA ILE A 7 3.35 -7.81 -8.48
C ILE A 7 4.05 -7.69 -7.13
N LYS A 8 5.33 -8.09 -7.11
CA LYS A 8 6.17 -8.04 -5.92
C LYS A 8 6.44 -6.59 -5.52
N THR A 9 6.34 -6.30 -4.23
CA THR A 9 6.71 -5.00 -3.67
C THR A 9 7.82 -5.16 -2.61
N LYS A 10 8.17 -4.09 -1.90
CA LYS A 10 9.05 -4.10 -0.72
C LYS A 10 8.32 -3.67 0.56
N ILE A 11 6.99 -3.72 0.53
CA ILE A 11 6.12 -3.38 1.65
C ILE A 11 6.13 -4.55 2.64
N ARG A 12 6.38 -4.30 3.92
CA ARG A 12 6.47 -5.36 4.96
C ARG A 12 5.59 -5.10 6.16
N ASN A 13 5.42 -3.83 6.51
CA ASN A 13 4.58 -3.41 7.61
C ASN A 13 3.13 -3.23 7.11
N LEU A 14 2.21 -4.05 7.62
CA LEU A 14 0.81 -4.01 7.23
C LEU A 14 0.12 -2.71 7.67
N ASP A 15 0.46 -2.20 8.85
CA ASP A 15 -0.18 -1.00 9.39
C ASP A 15 0.24 0.24 8.60
N SER A 16 1.53 0.37 8.26
CA SER A 16 2.00 1.42 7.35
C SER A 16 1.34 1.34 5.97
N LEU A 17 1.07 0.13 5.47
CA LEU A 17 0.35 -0.06 4.20
C LEU A 17 -1.10 0.43 4.31
N LYS A 18 -1.81 0.04 5.38
CA LYS A 18 -3.20 0.47 5.63
C LYS A 18 -3.31 1.98 5.75
N VAL A 19 -2.42 2.60 6.53
CA VAL A 19 -2.37 4.06 6.65
C VAL A 19 -2.08 4.70 5.29
N ALA A 20 -1.13 4.16 4.53
CA ALA A 20 -0.82 4.69 3.20
C ALA A 20 -2.01 4.63 2.23
N LEU A 21 -2.80 3.55 2.26
CA LEU A 21 -4.01 3.44 1.45
C LEU A 21 -5.09 4.44 1.89
N SER A 22 -5.27 4.62 3.20
CA SER A 22 -6.19 5.63 3.74
C SER A 22 -5.77 7.06 3.35
N ASP A 23 -4.48 7.39 3.43
CA ASP A 23 -3.95 8.71 3.06
C ASP A 23 -4.13 9.03 1.56
N LEU A 24 -4.15 7.99 0.72
CA LEU A 24 -4.44 8.09 -0.70
C LEU A 24 -5.95 8.10 -1.01
N GLY A 25 -6.81 8.00 0.02
CA GLY A 25 -8.26 8.00 -0.12
C GLY A 25 -8.82 6.71 -0.73
N ALA A 26 -8.07 5.60 -0.70
CA ALA A 26 -8.56 4.32 -1.20
C ALA A 26 -9.60 3.74 -0.23
N ASP A 27 -10.71 3.22 -0.76
CA ASP A 27 -11.70 2.46 0.02
C ASP A 27 -11.23 1.00 0.15
N TRP A 28 -10.64 0.67 1.30
CA TRP A 28 -10.02 -0.62 1.56
C TRP A 28 -10.65 -1.32 2.77
N LYS A 29 -10.57 -2.65 2.77
CA LYS A 29 -11.03 -3.53 3.84
C LYS A 29 -9.88 -4.37 4.37
N ALA A 30 -9.79 -4.48 5.70
CA ALA A 30 -8.85 -5.37 6.35
C ALA A 30 -9.27 -6.82 6.13
N GLY A 31 -8.29 -7.65 5.76
CA GLY A 31 -8.46 -9.08 5.58
C GLY A 31 -8.33 -9.90 6.87
N PRO A 32 -8.35 -11.24 6.75
CA PRO A 32 -8.39 -11.97 5.47
C PRO A 32 -9.73 -11.78 4.74
N CYS A 33 -9.66 -11.40 3.47
CA CYS A 33 -10.82 -11.16 2.60
C CYS A 33 -10.54 -11.68 1.19
N GLU A 34 -11.59 -11.99 0.45
CA GLU A 34 -11.46 -12.43 -0.94
C GLU A 34 -11.30 -11.26 -1.90
N VAL A 35 -10.31 -11.36 -2.78
CA VAL A 35 -10.12 -10.53 -3.97
C VAL A 35 -10.83 -11.21 -5.12
N ARG A 36 -11.89 -10.60 -5.65
CA ARG A 36 -12.68 -11.14 -6.77
C ARG A 36 -11.98 -10.91 -8.11
N GLY A 37 -11.98 -11.91 -8.98
CA GLY A 37 -11.40 -11.86 -10.32
C GLY A 37 -12.27 -12.55 -11.38
N TYR A 38 -11.70 -12.80 -12.56
CA TYR A 38 -12.41 -13.38 -13.70
C TYR A 38 -13.07 -14.73 -13.42
N GLN A 39 -14.29 -14.91 -13.91
CA GLN A 39 -15.08 -16.16 -13.81
C GLN A 39 -15.23 -16.70 -12.37
N GLY A 40 -15.35 -15.80 -11.39
CA GLY A 40 -15.54 -16.20 -9.99
C GLY A 40 -14.27 -16.73 -9.32
N GLN A 41 -13.10 -16.56 -9.95
CA GLN A 41 -11.82 -16.82 -9.30
C GLN A 41 -11.65 -15.83 -8.14
N THR A 42 -11.23 -16.33 -6.98
CA THR A 42 -10.89 -15.50 -5.81
C THR A 42 -9.47 -15.78 -5.34
N GLN A 43 -8.84 -14.78 -4.73
CA GLN A 43 -7.62 -14.95 -3.95
C GLN A 43 -7.78 -14.34 -2.56
N SER A 44 -7.24 -14.99 -1.53
CA SER A 44 -7.20 -14.40 -0.18
C SER A 44 -6.16 -13.28 -0.12
N ALA A 45 -6.50 -12.17 0.52
CA ALA A 45 -5.60 -11.04 0.76
C ALA A 45 -5.82 -10.44 2.16
N ASP A 46 -4.78 -9.80 2.68
CA ASP A 46 -4.77 -9.14 3.99
C ASP A 46 -5.33 -7.71 3.91
N VAL A 47 -5.39 -7.15 2.71
CA VAL A 47 -6.07 -5.90 2.38
C VAL A 47 -6.76 -6.08 1.03
N VAL A 48 -8.01 -5.62 0.91
CA VAL A 48 -8.77 -5.64 -0.34
C VAL A 48 -9.32 -4.26 -0.64
N ILE A 49 -9.17 -3.80 -1.87
CA ILE A 49 -9.71 -2.56 -2.43
C ILE A 49 -10.73 -2.97 -3.48
N ALA A 50 -11.99 -2.67 -3.22
CA ALA A 50 -13.07 -3.01 -4.14
C ALA A 50 -13.07 -2.04 -5.33
N GLN A 51 -13.34 -2.56 -6.52
CA GLN A 51 -13.60 -1.74 -7.70
C GLN A 51 -15.07 -1.88 -8.13
N ASP A 52 -15.61 -0.82 -8.75
CA ASP A 52 -17.01 -0.79 -9.20
C ASP A 52 -17.35 -1.81 -10.29
N ASN A 53 -16.33 -2.42 -10.92
CA ASN A 53 -16.53 -3.46 -11.93
C ASN A 53 -16.57 -4.89 -11.32
N GLY A 54 -16.43 -5.04 -10.00
CA GLY A 54 -16.47 -6.34 -9.32
C GLY A 54 -15.17 -7.15 -9.42
N TYR A 55 -14.10 -6.57 -9.92
CA TYR A 55 -12.75 -7.15 -9.91
C TYR A 55 -11.95 -6.40 -8.86
N ASP A 56 -11.53 -7.05 -7.79
CA ASP A 56 -10.88 -6.36 -6.69
C ASP A 56 -9.35 -6.31 -6.86
N ILE A 57 -8.73 -5.42 -6.09
CA ILE A 57 -7.28 -5.35 -5.93
C ILE A 57 -6.96 -5.77 -4.50
N GLY A 58 -5.95 -6.59 -4.29
CA GLY A 58 -5.54 -6.99 -2.95
C GLY A 58 -4.05 -6.84 -2.70
N PHE A 59 -3.70 -6.77 -1.42
CA PHE A 59 -2.34 -7.00 -0.96
C PHE A 59 -2.30 -8.25 -0.09
N ARG A 60 -1.46 -9.21 -0.47
CA ARG A 60 -1.27 -10.47 0.24
C ARG A 60 0.17 -10.59 0.71
N ARG A 61 0.39 -11.13 1.90
CA ARG A 61 1.73 -11.52 2.36
C ARG A 61 2.31 -12.62 1.48
N ASN A 62 3.47 -12.39 0.88
CA ASN A 62 4.24 -13.43 0.21
C ASN A 62 4.98 -14.27 1.28
N PRO A 63 4.75 -15.59 1.34
CA PRO A 63 5.32 -16.45 2.39
C PRO A 63 6.84 -16.65 2.27
N GLU A 64 7.41 -16.48 1.07
CA GLU A 64 8.85 -16.68 0.83
C GLU A 64 9.66 -15.43 1.17
N THR A 65 9.19 -14.25 0.75
CA THR A 65 9.92 -12.99 0.96
C THR A 65 9.51 -12.25 2.22
N SER A 66 8.36 -12.60 2.81
CA SER A 66 7.70 -11.82 3.87
C SER A 66 7.32 -10.39 3.46
N ASP A 67 7.41 -10.06 2.17
CA ASP A 67 6.94 -8.80 1.58
C ASP A 67 5.45 -8.95 1.18
N TYR A 68 4.68 -7.86 1.18
CA TYR A 68 3.35 -7.82 0.59
C TYR A 68 3.46 -7.71 -0.94
N GLU A 69 2.61 -8.41 -1.66
CA GLU A 69 2.49 -8.33 -3.11
C GLU A 69 1.09 -7.88 -3.50
N LEU A 70 1.00 -7.10 -4.59
CA LEU A 70 -0.28 -6.74 -5.17
C LEU A 70 -0.81 -7.93 -5.97
N VAL A 71 -2.05 -8.31 -5.70
CA VAL A 71 -2.78 -9.37 -6.40
C VAL A 71 -4.04 -8.78 -7.03
N ALA A 72 -4.14 -8.84 -8.36
CA ALA A 72 -5.28 -8.30 -9.09
C ALA A 72 -5.39 -8.93 -10.48
N ASP A 73 -6.58 -8.86 -11.06
CA ASP A 73 -6.76 -9.12 -12.49
C ASP A 73 -6.51 -7.83 -13.28
N LEU A 74 -5.31 -7.71 -13.86
CA LEU A 74 -4.86 -6.46 -14.49
C LEU A 74 -5.63 -6.14 -15.77
N GLN A 75 -6.28 -7.12 -16.40
CA GLN A 75 -7.12 -6.85 -17.58
C GLN A 75 -8.37 -6.05 -17.20
N TYR A 76 -8.80 -6.14 -15.93
CA TYR A 76 -9.95 -5.42 -15.39
C TYR A 76 -9.53 -4.33 -14.40
N TRP A 77 -8.30 -3.82 -14.53
CA TRP A 77 -7.83 -2.67 -13.76
C TRP A 77 -8.66 -1.43 -14.08
N LYS A 78 -9.38 -0.91 -13.07
CA LYS A 78 -10.29 0.24 -13.20
C LYS A 78 -10.03 1.24 -12.09
N GLN A 79 -8.78 1.72 -12.04
CA GLN A 79 -8.36 2.82 -11.17
C GLN A 79 -8.00 4.06 -12.00
N PRO A 80 -7.97 5.26 -11.41
CA PRO A 80 -7.56 6.49 -12.10
C PRO A 80 -6.11 6.45 -12.59
N LEU A 81 -5.24 5.70 -11.90
CA LEU A 81 -3.82 5.56 -12.22
C LEU A 81 -3.54 4.22 -12.90
N THR A 82 -2.43 4.12 -13.64
CA THR A 82 -1.90 2.82 -14.04
C THR A 82 -1.49 2.01 -12.81
N VAL A 83 -1.29 0.71 -12.99
CA VAL A 83 -0.83 -0.20 -11.92
C VAL A 83 0.48 0.31 -11.30
N GLU A 84 1.42 0.74 -12.14
CA GLU A 84 2.71 1.30 -11.71
C GLU A 84 2.53 2.64 -11.01
N GLY A 85 1.66 3.51 -11.51
CA GLY A 85 1.38 4.81 -10.89
C GLY A 85 0.75 4.65 -9.50
N PHE A 86 -0.21 3.74 -9.37
CA PHE A 86 -0.83 3.38 -8.09
C PHE A 86 0.20 2.82 -7.12
N LEU A 87 0.99 1.82 -7.54
CA LEU A 87 2.03 1.23 -6.69
C LEU A 87 3.11 2.24 -6.30
N SER A 88 3.45 3.17 -7.19
CA SER A 88 4.40 4.25 -6.89
C SER A 88 3.88 5.14 -5.76
N GLN A 89 2.62 5.59 -5.84
CA GLN A 89 2.00 6.40 -4.79
C GLN A 89 1.87 5.64 -3.46
N VAL A 90 1.40 4.40 -3.50
CA VAL A 90 1.30 3.54 -2.31
C VAL A 90 2.67 3.35 -1.67
N THR A 91 3.70 3.07 -2.47
CA THR A 91 5.07 2.87 -1.97
C THR A 91 5.63 4.13 -1.35
N GLN A 92 5.44 5.29 -1.98
CA GLN A 92 5.89 6.58 -1.45
C GLN A 92 5.22 6.89 -0.11
N ARG A 93 3.89 6.75 -0.03
CA ARG A 93 3.15 7.04 1.20
C ARG A 93 3.41 6.01 2.29
N TYR A 94 3.62 4.75 1.93
CA TYR A 94 4.07 3.70 2.84
C TYR A 94 5.44 4.04 3.45
N ALA A 95 6.39 4.49 2.65
CA ALA A 95 7.73 4.85 3.12
C ALA A 95 7.66 6.02 4.10
N TYR A 96 6.88 7.06 3.77
CA TYR A 96 6.61 8.19 4.65
C TYR A 96 6.04 7.75 6.01
N ASN A 97 4.96 6.97 6.02
CA ASN A 97 4.32 6.51 7.26
C ASN A 97 5.22 5.58 8.08
N THR A 98 6.01 4.74 7.41
CA THR A 98 7.01 3.89 8.08
C THR A 98 8.06 4.73 8.78
N VAL A 99 8.60 5.76 8.13
CA VAL A 99 9.59 6.66 8.73
C VAL A 99 8.99 7.40 9.92
N LEU A 100 7.76 7.91 9.82
CA LEU A 100 7.10 8.61 10.92
C LEU A 100 6.84 7.69 12.12
N SER A 101 6.32 6.49 11.88
CA SER A 101 6.06 5.51 12.93
C SER A 101 7.35 5.13 13.66
N GLU A 102 8.42 4.83 12.92
CA GLU A 102 9.73 4.47 13.51
C GLU A 102 10.38 5.65 14.24
N THR A 103 10.24 6.86 13.70
CA THR A 103 10.69 8.11 14.35
C THR A 103 10.02 8.27 15.72
N SER A 104 8.69 8.14 15.76
CA SER A 104 7.91 8.26 16.99
C SER A 104 8.29 7.18 18.01
N ASN A 105 8.44 5.92 17.56
CA ASN A 105 8.86 4.79 18.40
C ASN A 105 10.23 5.01 19.05
N GLN A 106 11.14 5.72 18.37
CA GLN A 106 12.47 6.05 18.87
C GLN A 106 12.50 7.33 19.74
N GLY A 107 11.35 7.94 20.02
CA GLY A 107 11.21 9.13 20.85
C GLY A 107 11.56 10.43 20.14
N PHE A 108 11.64 10.41 18.80
CA PHE A 108 11.74 11.62 17.98
C PHE A 108 10.34 12.12 17.61
N GLN A 109 10.25 13.41 17.30
CA GLN A 109 9.03 14.07 16.83
C GLN A 109 9.33 14.76 15.50
N LEU A 110 8.33 14.81 14.61
CA LEU A 110 8.42 15.54 13.35
C LEU A 110 8.53 17.04 13.65
N ALA A 111 9.60 17.66 13.18
CA ALA A 111 9.84 19.10 13.30
C ALA A 111 9.41 19.86 12.04
N GLU A 112 9.68 19.28 10.87
CA GLU A 112 9.38 19.88 9.58
C GLU A 112 9.07 18.80 8.53
N GLU A 113 8.11 19.09 7.67
CA GLU A 113 7.80 18.31 6.47
C GLU A 113 7.76 19.26 5.26
N GLN A 114 8.47 18.88 4.19
CA GLN A 114 8.49 19.64 2.94
C GLN A 114 8.36 18.71 1.74
N VAL A 115 7.32 18.92 0.93
CA VAL A 115 7.19 18.32 -0.40
C VAL A 115 7.87 19.23 -1.42
N ARG A 116 8.79 18.68 -2.21
CA ARG A 116 9.53 19.41 -3.24
C ARG A 116 8.81 19.33 -4.59
N GLU A 117 9.17 20.21 -5.51
CA GLU A 117 8.61 20.27 -6.86
C GLU A 117 8.82 18.97 -7.66
N ASP A 118 9.89 18.23 -7.36
CA ASP A 118 10.19 16.92 -7.95
C ASP A 118 9.37 15.76 -7.33
N GLY A 119 8.48 16.08 -6.38
CA GLY A 119 7.65 15.12 -5.66
C GLY A 119 8.36 14.42 -4.48
N SER A 120 9.63 14.69 -4.23
CA SER A 120 10.33 14.14 -3.07
C SER A 120 9.85 14.78 -1.76
N VAL A 121 9.83 13.99 -0.68
CA VAL A 121 9.41 14.45 0.65
C VAL A 121 10.62 14.48 1.57
N ARG A 122 10.90 15.64 2.15
CA ARG A 122 11.92 15.83 3.18
C ARG A 122 11.26 15.89 4.55
N LEU A 123 11.76 15.08 5.47
CA LEU A 123 11.35 15.07 6.88
C LEU A 123 12.52 15.49 7.75
N VAL A 124 12.30 16.44 8.65
CA VAL A 124 13.23 16.79 9.72
C VAL A 124 12.62 16.35 11.03
N VAL A 125 13.36 15.56 11.80
CA VAL A 125 12.91 15.00 13.09
C VAL A 125 13.83 15.47 14.20
N GLN A 126 13.27 15.73 15.37
CA GLN A 126 14.00 16.23 16.54
C GLN A 126 13.65 15.44 17.78
N ARG A 127 14.58 15.40 18.74
CA ARG A 127 14.38 14.80 20.06
C ARG A 127 14.83 15.78 21.11
N TRP A 128 13.94 16.07 22.06
CA TRP A 128 14.26 16.90 23.22
C TRP A 128 14.96 16.04 24.27
N ASN A 129 16.22 16.35 24.53
CA ASN A 129 16.91 15.85 25.72
C ASN A 129 16.78 16.96 26.76
N GLY A 130 15.94 16.73 27.77
CA GLY A 130 15.85 17.60 28.95
C GLY A 130 17.08 17.49 29.84
#